data_AF-A0A3D9BJL9-F1
#
_entry.id   AF-A0A3D9BJL9-F1
#
_cell.length_a   1.000
_cell.length_b   1.000
_cell.length_c   1.000
_cell.angle_alpha   90.00
_cell.angle_beta   90.00
_cell.angle_gamma   90.00
#
_symmetry.space_group_name_H-M   'P 1'
#
loop_
_entity.id
_entity.type
_entity.pdbx_description
1 polymer ?
#
loop_
_entity_poly.entity_id
_entity_poly.type
_entity_poly.pdbx_seq_one_letter_code
_entity_poly.pdbx_strand_id
1 'polypeptide(L)'
;MIQFLKRILGLSKKESIRILMYHQVLPHSIAYKNDLIVTVENLDEQLIYIKNNFKTVFFKDLETSKSVENKIILTFDDGYYNNLQYLMPLLEKHQLKATIFIPTEFIENNMNGDEKVYMNFDEIKSLNPNLVEIALHSHSHKNFSQMTLSEAEADLLKNIEILEQNQINFTKVLAYPYGKFPKDKERKKEFFKMLNRIGIVSALRIGNNVASYPFKKRFEVNRIDIKYGDSLKTFKWKLKFGKTKL
;
A
#
# COMPACT_ATOMS: atom_id res chain seq x y z
N MET A 1 5.23 22.92 30.38
CA MET A 1 4.01 22.73 31.22
C MET A 1 2.84 22.10 30.46
N ILE A 2 2.43 22.63 29.29
CA ILE A 2 1.27 22.13 28.51
C ILE A 2 1.44 20.69 27.99
N GLN A 3 2.65 20.29 27.60
CA GLN A 3 2.95 18.93 27.12
C GLN A 3 2.94 17.88 28.25
N PHE A 4 3.24 18.30 29.48
CA PHE A 4 3.28 17.44 30.66
C PHE A 4 1.85 17.11 31.15
N LEU A 5 0.96 18.10 31.13
CA LEU A 5 -0.48 17.94 31.44
C LEU A 5 -1.21 17.02 30.45
N LYS A 6 -0.87 17.06 29.15
CA LYS A 6 -1.46 16.14 28.14
C LYS A 6 -1.12 14.67 28.39
N ARG A 7 0.03 14.39 29.02
CA ARG A 7 0.53 13.03 29.29
C ARG A 7 -0.17 12.39 30.51
N ILE A 8 -0.63 13.21 31.46
CA ILE A 8 -1.32 12.77 32.68
C ILE A 8 -2.82 12.48 32.44
N LEU A 9 -3.43 13.11 31.42
CA LEU A 9 -4.87 12.99 31.14
C LEU A 9 -5.27 11.81 30.20
N GLY A 10 -4.35 10.90 29.86
CA GLY A 10 -4.66 9.75 28.98
C GLY A 10 -5.09 10.13 27.55
N LEU A 11 -4.95 11.41 27.17
CA LEU A 11 -5.26 11.90 25.83
C LEU A 11 -4.11 11.54 24.88
N SER A 12 -4.21 10.37 24.26
CA SER A 12 -3.35 9.96 23.12
C SER A 12 -3.27 11.12 22.12
N LYS A 13 -2.08 11.72 21.97
CA LYS A 13 -1.81 12.75 20.96
C LYS A 13 -2.18 12.16 19.59
N LYS A 14 -3.12 12.78 18.88
CA LYS A 14 -3.49 12.34 17.53
C LYS A 14 -2.28 12.56 16.62
N GLU A 15 -1.70 11.47 16.15
CA GLU A 15 -0.58 11.49 15.22
C GLU A 15 -1.06 11.24 13.80
N SER A 16 -0.17 11.47 12.84
CA SER A 16 -0.47 11.30 11.43
C SER A 16 0.65 10.56 10.73
N ILE A 17 0.26 9.59 9.91
CA ILE A 17 1.16 8.75 9.12
C ILE A 17 0.90 8.96 7.64
N ARG A 18 1.97 9.06 6.86
CA ARG A 18 1.90 9.14 5.40
C ARG A 18 1.97 7.71 4.88
N ILE A 19 1.06 7.37 3.97
CA ILE A 19 1.04 6.08 3.31
C ILE A 19 1.01 6.38 1.82
N LEU A 20 2.11 6.12 1.14
CA LEU A 20 2.30 6.45 -0.27
C LEU A 20 1.88 5.27 -1.14
N MET A 21 1.31 5.56 -2.30
CA MET A 21 0.82 4.57 -3.24
C MET A 21 1.49 4.76 -4.60
N TYR A 22 2.24 3.75 -4.99
CA TYR A 22 2.94 3.57 -6.26
C TYR A 22 2.40 2.31 -6.96
N HIS A 23 2.80 2.09 -8.22
CA HIS A 23 2.50 0.85 -8.94
C HIS A 23 3.74 0.37 -9.69
N GLN A 24 4.07 1.01 -10.81
CA GLN A 24 5.19 0.62 -11.68
C GLN A 24 6.41 1.49 -11.45
N VAL A 25 7.59 0.88 -11.56
CA VAL A 25 8.89 1.57 -11.52
C VAL A 25 9.64 1.26 -12.80
N LEU A 26 9.91 2.26 -13.64
CA LEU A 26 10.60 2.08 -14.93
C LEU A 26 11.70 3.12 -15.11
N PRO A 27 12.85 2.80 -15.71
CA PRO A 27 13.86 3.81 -16.02
C PRO A 27 13.32 4.81 -17.04
N HIS A 28 13.81 6.05 -17.01
CA HIS A 28 13.35 7.11 -17.93
C HIS A 28 13.48 6.72 -19.41
N SER A 29 14.42 5.84 -19.76
CA SER A 29 14.64 5.36 -21.13
C SER A 29 13.48 4.58 -21.73
N ILE A 30 12.65 3.91 -20.91
CA ILE A 30 11.52 3.09 -21.37
C ILE A 30 10.18 3.53 -20.77
N ALA A 31 10.20 4.42 -19.78
CA ALA A 31 8.99 4.95 -19.18
C ALA A 31 8.21 5.84 -20.15
N TYR A 32 6.90 5.66 -20.21
CA TYR A 32 5.97 6.52 -20.93
C TYR A 32 5.04 7.24 -19.96
N LYS A 33 4.35 8.29 -20.44
CA LYS A 33 3.45 9.10 -19.59
C LYS A 33 2.22 8.29 -19.18
N ASN A 34 2.25 7.75 -17.96
CA ASN A 34 1.13 7.06 -17.33
C ASN A 34 1.16 7.34 -15.82
N ASP A 35 0.02 7.71 -15.23
CA ASP A 35 -0.10 8.05 -13.81
C ASP A 35 0.30 6.91 -12.85
N LEU A 36 0.38 5.66 -13.33
CA LEU A 36 0.80 4.48 -12.56
C LEU A 36 2.32 4.29 -12.53
N ILE A 37 3.08 4.99 -13.38
CA ILE A 37 4.54 4.84 -13.47
C ILE A 37 5.22 5.93 -12.63
N VAL A 38 6.20 5.55 -11.83
CA VAL A 38 7.25 6.45 -11.34
C VAL A 38 8.56 6.07 -12.01
N THR A 39 9.37 7.06 -12.42
CA THR A 39 10.67 6.73 -12.99
C THR A 39 11.65 6.29 -11.89
N VAL A 40 12.63 5.45 -12.22
CA VAL A 40 13.71 5.05 -11.30
C VAL A 40 14.41 6.26 -10.70
N GLU A 41 14.69 7.26 -11.53
CA GLU A 41 15.38 8.50 -11.14
C GLU A 41 14.53 9.33 -10.17
N ASN A 42 13.25 9.53 -10.47
CA ASN A 42 12.34 10.24 -9.59
C ASN A 42 12.14 9.48 -8.27
N LEU A 43 12.03 8.16 -8.33
CA LEU A 43 11.89 7.34 -7.13
C LEU A 43 13.16 7.42 -6.27
N ASP A 44 14.36 7.33 -6.84
CA ASP A 44 15.63 7.45 -6.12
C ASP A 44 15.73 8.79 -5.36
N GLU A 45 15.37 9.91 -5.99
CA GLU A 45 15.31 11.22 -5.33
C GLU A 45 14.29 11.26 -4.18
N GLN A 46 13.11 10.68 -4.38
CA GLN A 46 12.07 10.59 -3.36
C GLN A 46 12.53 9.75 -2.17
N LEU A 47 13.18 8.61 -2.43
CA LEU A 47 13.71 7.71 -1.41
C LEU A 47 14.85 8.35 -0.61
N ILE A 48 15.75 9.11 -1.25
CA ILE A 48 16.77 9.92 -0.55
C ILE A 48 16.10 10.91 0.41
N TYR A 49 15.06 11.62 -0.05
CA TYR A 49 14.33 12.54 0.82
C TYR A 49 13.64 11.81 1.97
N ILE A 50 12.99 10.66 1.70
CA ILE A 50 12.34 9.83 2.72
C ILE A 50 13.35 9.40 3.77
N LYS A 51 14.49 8.82 3.36
CA LYS A 51 15.55 8.33 4.25
C LYS A 51 16.04 9.40 5.23
N ASN A 52 16.14 10.64 4.77
CA ASN A 52 16.63 11.75 5.59
C ASN A 52 15.58 12.35 6.54
N ASN A 53 14.29 12.06 6.35
CA ASN A 53 13.20 12.73 7.09
C ASN A 53 12.23 11.78 7.80
N PHE A 54 12.23 10.49 7.45
CA PHE A 54 11.28 9.51 7.95
C PHE A 54 11.91 8.15 8.15
N LYS A 55 11.32 7.36 9.06
CA LYS A 55 11.56 5.93 9.20
C LYS A 55 10.48 5.17 8.43
N THR A 56 10.88 4.42 7.41
CA THR A 56 9.95 3.49 6.74
C THR A 56 9.63 2.31 7.66
N VAL A 57 8.35 1.95 7.71
CA VAL A 57 7.85 0.82 8.50
C VAL A 57 6.85 0.00 7.71
N PHE A 58 6.65 -1.24 8.14
CA PHE A 58 5.57 -2.10 7.64
C PHE A 58 4.27 -1.86 8.40
N PHE A 59 3.17 -2.42 7.92
CA PHE A 59 1.91 -2.38 8.66
C PHE A 59 1.97 -3.21 9.94
N LYS A 60 2.62 -4.39 9.92
CA LYS A 60 2.82 -5.20 11.14
C LYS A 60 3.59 -4.46 12.23
N ASP A 61 4.49 -3.55 11.86
CA ASP A 61 5.24 -2.71 12.81
C ASP A 61 4.31 -1.72 13.56
N LEU A 62 3.08 -1.48 13.08
CA LEU A 62 2.11 -0.58 13.70
C LEU A 62 1.27 -1.25 14.79
N GLU A 63 1.16 -2.58 14.82
CA GLU A 63 0.30 -3.30 15.77
C GLU A 63 0.79 -3.15 17.21
N THR A 64 2.11 -3.15 17.39
CA THR A 64 2.77 -3.04 18.70
C THR A 64 3.22 -1.62 19.03
N SER A 65 3.05 -0.69 18.09
CA SER A 65 3.62 0.64 18.18
C SER A 65 2.69 1.63 18.86
N LYS A 66 3.18 2.30 19.91
CA LYS A 66 2.42 3.37 20.60
C LYS A 66 2.44 4.71 19.84
N SER A 67 3.34 4.90 18.87
CA SER A 67 3.53 6.15 18.13
C SER A 67 3.99 5.91 16.69
N VAL A 68 3.51 6.75 15.77
CA VAL A 68 3.91 6.86 14.37
C VAL A 68 4.68 8.15 14.07
N GLU A 69 5.22 8.82 15.09
CA GLU A 69 6.08 9.98 14.90
C GLU A 69 7.24 9.67 13.95
N ASN A 70 7.42 10.52 12.94
CA ASN A 70 8.39 10.38 11.85
C ASN A 70 8.32 9.07 11.06
N LYS A 71 7.22 8.31 11.15
CA LYS A 71 7.04 7.09 10.36
C LYS A 71 6.33 7.36 9.02
N ILE A 72 6.68 6.57 8.02
CA ILE A 72 6.04 6.56 6.70
C ILE A 72 5.92 5.12 6.20
N ILE A 73 4.89 4.85 5.41
CA ILE A 73 4.72 3.57 4.72
C ILE A 73 4.76 3.82 3.22
N LEU A 74 5.57 3.02 2.52
CA LEU A 74 5.62 2.98 1.07
C LEU A 74 4.82 1.77 0.62
N THR A 75 3.87 1.95 -0.31
CA THR A 75 3.07 0.85 -0.83
C THR A 75 3.09 0.82 -2.36
N PHE A 76 3.14 -0.38 -2.91
CA PHE A 76 3.12 -0.65 -4.35
C PHE A 76 2.00 -1.64 -4.64
N ASP A 77 1.15 -1.29 -5.59
CA ASP A 77 0.02 -2.14 -5.99
C ASP A 77 0.38 -3.01 -7.20
N ASP A 78 -0.37 -4.10 -7.37
CA ASP A 78 -0.41 -5.02 -8.51
C ASP A 78 0.75 -6.02 -8.67
N GLY A 79 1.87 -5.84 -7.97
CA GLY A 79 2.97 -6.81 -8.02
C GLY A 79 3.69 -6.89 -9.38
N TYR A 80 3.85 -5.74 -10.06
CA TYR A 80 4.56 -5.65 -11.33
C TYR A 80 5.98 -6.24 -11.27
N TYR A 81 6.42 -6.89 -12.35
CA TYR A 81 7.77 -7.45 -12.46
C TYR A 81 8.86 -6.37 -12.30
N ASN A 82 8.57 -5.17 -12.81
CA ASN A 82 9.48 -4.04 -12.70
C ASN A 82 9.71 -3.57 -11.24
N ASN A 83 8.87 -3.98 -10.27
CA ASN A 83 9.16 -3.79 -8.85
C ASN A 83 10.34 -4.66 -8.41
N LEU A 84 10.43 -5.91 -8.86
CA LEU A 84 11.62 -6.72 -8.61
C LEU A 84 12.85 -6.12 -9.30
N GLN A 85 12.72 -5.73 -10.57
CA GLN A 85 13.87 -5.27 -11.35
C GLN A 85 14.45 -3.94 -10.85
N TYR A 86 13.59 -2.99 -10.45
CA TYR A 86 14.02 -1.62 -10.21
C TYR A 86 13.71 -1.09 -8.81
N LEU A 87 12.58 -1.49 -8.20
CA LEU A 87 12.29 -1.08 -6.82
C LEU A 87 13.20 -1.79 -5.82
N MET A 88 13.39 -3.11 -5.94
CA MET A 88 14.20 -3.87 -4.98
C MET A 88 15.63 -3.34 -4.82
N PRO A 89 16.41 -3.10 -5.90
CA PRO A 89 17.75 -2.52 -5.76
C PRO A 89 17.76 -1.15 -5.09
N LEU A 90 16.71 -0.33 -5.30
CA LEU A 90 16.59 0.97 -4.63
C LEU A 90 16.28 0.83 -3.14
N LEU A 91 15.40 -0.09 -2.75
CA LEU A 91 15.10 -0.38 -1.34
C LEU A 91 16.36 -0.88 -0.62
N GLU A 92 17.15 -1.75 -1.25
CA GLU A 92 18.41 -2.25 -0.71
C GLU A 92 19.46 -1.14 -0.60
N LYS A 93 19.67 -0.34 -1.64
CA LYS A 93 20.58 0.82 -1.64
C LYS A 93 20.28 1.78 -0.49
N HIS A 94 19.00 2.03 -0.22
CA HIS A 94 18.58 3.00 0.80
C HIS A 94 18.27 2.42 2.17
N GLN A 95 18.18 1.08 2.27
CA GLN A 95 17.73 0.35 3.47
C GLN A 95 16.33 0.79 3.92
N LEU A 96 15.41 0.87 2.95
CA LEU A 96 14.03 1.30 3.16
C LEU A 96 13.05 0.14 3.00
N LYS A 97 11.93 0.24 3.70
CA LYS A 97 10.86 -0.76 3.71
C LYS A 97 9.69 -0.36 2.82
N ALA A 98 9.10 -1.33 2.12
CA ALA A 98 7.88 -1.16 1.33
C ALA A 98 6.93 -2.35 1.44
N THR A 99 5.63 -2.10 1.31
CA THR A 99 4.60 -3.14 1.25
C THR A 99 4.12 -3.29 -0.20
N ILE A 100 4.06 -4.51 -0.72
CA ILE A 100 3.52 -4.81 -2.06
C ILE A 100 2.16 -5.53 -1.90
N PHE A 101 1.14 -4.99 -2.55
CA PHE A 101 -0.23 -5.53 -2.56
C PHE A 101 -0.42 -6.42 -3.79
N ILE A 102 -0.74 -7.70 -3.58
CA ILE A 102 -0.74 -8.73 -4.64
C ILE A 102 -2.16 -9.16 -5.04
N PRO A 103 -2.57 -8.88 -6.30
CA PRO A 103 -3.74 -9.48 -6.92
C PRO A 103 -3.36 -10.83 -7.54
N THR A 104 -3.83 -11.93 -6.95
CA THR A 104 -3.34 -13.28 -7.32
C THR A 104 -3.69 -13.71 -8.74
N GLU A 105 -4.84 -13.30 -9.29
CA GLU A 105 -5.21 -13.67 -10.68
C GLU A 105 -4.25 -13.03 -11.71
N PHE A 106 -3.68 -11.86 -11.41
CA PHE A 106 -2.67 -11.23 -12.27
C PHE A 106 -1.37 -12.06 -12.28
N ILE A 107 -0.97 -12.57 -11.11
CA ILE A 107 0.23 -13.38 -10.95
C ILE A 107 0.06 -14.74 -11.67
N GLU A 108 -1.11 -15.37 -11.53
CA GLU A 108 -1.42 -16.66 -12.17
C GLU A 108 -1.47 -16.55 -13.71
N ASN A 109 -2.04 -15.47 -14.24
CA ASN A 109 -2.22 -15.27 -15.68
C ASN A 109 -1.02 -14.58 -16.38
N ASN A 110 0.06 -14.32 -15.66
CA ASN A 110 1.23 -13.60 -16.14
C ASN A 110 2.02 -14.33 -17.26
N MET A 111 1.63 -15.56 -17.62
CA MET A 111 2.29 -16.36 -18.67
C MET A 111 1.61 -16.30 -20.04
N ASN A 112 0.58 -15.45 -20.22
CA ASN A 112 -0.23 -15.42 -21.44
C ASN A 112 0.25 -14.43 -22.53
N GLY A 113 1.45 -13.86 -22.45
CA GLY A 113 2.01 -12.93 -23.44
C GLY A 113 3.53 -12.98 -23.58
N ASP A 114 4.07 -12.29 -24.59
CA ASP A 114 5.52 -12.26 -24.92
C ASP A 114 6.37 -11.50 -23.88
N GLU A 115 5.74 -10.63 -23.08
CA GLU A 115 6.41 -9.80 -22.07
C GLU A 115 5.90 -10.12 -20.66
N LYS A 116 6.84 -10.27 -19.73
CA LYS A 116 6.57 -10.52 -18.32
C LYS A 116 6.12 -9.23 -17.61
N VAL A 117 4.83 -9.11 -17.33
CA VAL A 117 4.23 -7.89 -16.76
C VAL A 117 4.31 -7.89 -15.23
N TYR A 118 3.97 -9.01 -14.59
CA TYR A 118 3.94 -9.18 -13.14
C TYR A 118 5.07 -10.08 -12.65
N MET A 119 5.38 -10.05 -11.36
CA MET A 119 6.22 -11.10 -10.78
C MET A 119 5.48 -12.45 -10.84
N ASN A 120 6.19 -13.57 -10.81
CA ASN A 120 5.57 -14.86 -10.47
C ASN A 120 5.67 -15.13 -8.96
N PHE A 121 5.05 -16.20 -8.47
CA PHE A 121 5.06 -16.51 -7.03
C PHE A 121 6.46 -16.80 -6.48
N ASP A 122 7.34 -17.47 -7.23
CA ASP A 122 8.71 -17.74 -6.80
C ASP A 122 9.51 -16.44 -6.62
N GLU A 123 9.33 -15.48 -7.52
CA GLU A 123 9.93 -14.16 -7.43
C GLU A 123 9.41 -13.37 -6.24
N ILE A 124 8.09 -13.36 -6.01
CA ILE A 124 7.48 -12.74 -4.83
C ILE A 124 8.05 -13.37 -3.55
N LYS A 125 8.21 -14.69 -3.52
CA LYS A 125 8.80 -15.44 -2.40
C LYS A 125 10.27 -15.10 -2.17
N SER A 126 11.00 -14.75 -3.23
CA SER A 126 12.43 -14.42 -3.17
C SER A 126 12.72 -13.00 -2.65
N LEU A 127 11.71 -12.12 -2.58
CA LEU A 127 11.88 -10.75 -2.11
C LEU A 127 12.40 -10.72 -0.67
N ASN A 128 13.34 -9.81 -0.38
CA ASN A 128 13.95 -9.69 0.93
C ASN A 128 12.90 -9.35 2.01
N PRO A 129 12.57 -10.26 2.95
CA PRO A 129 11.48 -10.07 3.90
C PRO A 129 11.76 -9.00 4.98
N ASN A 130 13.01 -8.52 5.07
CA ASN A 130 13.36 -7.40 5.94
C ASN A 130 13.04 -6.04 5.31
N LEU A 131 12.92 -5.98 3.98
CA LEU A 131 12.66 -4.77 3.19
C LEU A 131 11.29 -4.78 2.52
N VAL A 132 10.72 -5.96 2.26
CA VAL A 132 9.38 -6.10 1.66
C VAL A 132 8.41 -6.84 2.57
N GLU A 133 7.19 -6.30 2.67
CA GLU A 133 6.02 -6.96 3.24
C GLU A 133 5.01 -7.23 2.10
N ILE A 134 4.45 -8.43 2.04
CA ILE A 134 3.36 -8.75 1.12
C ILE A 134 2.00 -8.55 1.81
N ALA A 135 1.01 -8.05 1.06
CA ALA A 135 -0.33 -7.78 1.54
C ALA A 135 -1.39 -8.03 0.45
N LEU A 136 -2.68 -7.95 0.82
CA LEU A 136 -3.79 -8.43 0.00
C LEU A 136 -4.30 -7.38 -0.99
N HIS A 137 -4.62 -7.79 -2.22
CA HIS A 137 -5.14 -6.88 -3.25
C HIS A 137 -6.29 -7.45 -4.10
N SER A 138 -7.23 -8.18 -3.48
CA SER A 138 -8.26 -8.97 -4.20
C SER A 138 -7.64 -10.14 -4.98
N HIS A 139 -8.44 -11.14 -5.33
CA HIS A 139 -7.97 -12.17 -6.26
C HIS A 139 -8.03 -11.65 -7.69
N SER A 140 -9.22 -11.22 -8.13
CA SER A 140 -9.54 -10.82 -9.51
C SER A 140 -9.31 -9.34 -9.82
N HIS A 141 -8.83 -8.56 -8.84
CA HIS A 141 -8.63 -7.11 -8.94
C HIS A 141 -9.90 -6.34 -9.36
N LYS A 142 -11.09 -6.84 -9.01
CA LYS A 142 -12.37 -6.21 -9.36
C LYS A 142 -12.77 -5.11 -8.38
N ASN A 143 -13.56 -4.16 -8.88
CA ASN A 143 -14.09 -3.08 -8.08
C ASN A 143 -15.17 -3.59 -7.09
N PHE A 144 -14.84 -3.68 -5.81
CA PHE A 144 -15.76 -4.16 -4.76
C PHE A 144 -17.06 -3.36 -4.63
N SER A 145 -17.14 -2.12 -5.12
CA SER A 145 -18.41 -1.38 -5.13
C SER A 145 -19.47 -1.98 -6.07
N GLN A 146 -19.02 -2.73 -7.08
CA GLN A 146 -19.85 -3.38 -8.09
C GLN A 146 -20.12 -4.86 -7.78
N MET A 147 -19.51 -5.41 -6.73
CA MET A 147 -19.69 -6.80 -6.31
C MET A 147 -20.79 -6.92 -5.24
N THR A 148 -21.45 -8.08 -5.22
CA THR A 148 -22.23 -8.54 -4.07
C THR A 148 -21.31 -8.88 -2.90
N LEU A 149 -21.87 -8.99 -1.70
CA LEU A 149 -21.11 -9.34 -0.51
C LEU A 149 -20.45 -10.73 -0.63
N SER A 150 -21.18 -11.70 -1.17
CA SER A 150 -20.71 -13.08 -1.35
C SER A 150 -19.56 -13.16 -2.35
N GLU A 151 -19.67 -12.47 -3.49
CA GLU A 151 -18.60 -12.43 -4.49
C GLU A 151 -17.33 -11.78 -3.91
N ALA A 152 -17.46 -10.69 -3.17
CA ALA A 152 -16.31 -10.02 -2.58
C ALA A 152 -15.63 -10.85 -1.49
N GLU A 153 -16.40 -11.59 -0.69
CA GLU A 153 -15.87 -12.53 0.30
C GLU A 153 -15.13 -13.69 -0.36
N ALA A 154 -15.75 -14.32 -1.37
CA ALA A 154 -15.14 -15.41 -2.12
C ALA A 154 -13.82 -14.98 -2.78
N ASP A 155 -13.79 -13.77 -3.38
CA ASP A 155 -12.60 -13.21 -3.99
C ASP A 155 -11.46 -12.96 -2.99
N LEU A 156 -11.76 -12.40 -1.81
CA LEU A 156 -10.74 -12.16 -0.78
C LEU A 156 -10.24 -13.46 -0.15
N LEU A 157 -11.14 -14.43 0.09
CA LEU A 157 -10.74 -15.75 0.58
C LEU A 157 -9.88 -16.48 -0.44
N LYS A 158 -10.18 -16.35 -1.75
CA LYS A 158 -9.36 -16.94 -2.80
C LYS A 158 -7.97 -16.32 -2.87
N ASN A 159 -7.86 -15.00 -2.68
CA ASN A 159 -6.56 -14.31 -2.62
C ASN A 159 -5.70 -14.82 -1.46
N ILE A 160 -6.30 -14.98 -0.27
CA ILE A 160 -5.65 -15.56 0.91
C ILE A 160 -5.21 -17.01 0.63
N GLU A 161 -6.12 -17.84 0.13
CA GLU A 161 -5.87 -19.26 -0.15
C GLU A 161 -4.69 -19.44 -1.13
N ILE A 162 -4.65 -18.68 -2.22
CA ILE A 162 -3.58 -18.80 -3.23
C ILE A 162 -2.22 -18.36 -2.64
N LEU A 163 -2.18 -17.29 -1.85
CA LEU A 163 -0.93 -16.85 -1.21
C LEU A 163 -0.43 -17.90 -0.19
N GLU A 164 -1.35 -18.54 0.56
CA GLU A 164 -1.02 -19.64 1.47
C GLU A 164 -0.51 -20.88 0.70
N GLN A 165 -1.17 -21.28 -0.38
CA GLN A 165 -0.77 -22.41 -1.23
C GLN A 165 0.63 -22.21 -1.83
N ASN A 166 0.97 -20.99 -2.22
CA ASN A 166 2.29 -20.62 -2.73
C ASN A 166 3.32 -20.32 -1.63
N GLN A 167 2.97 -20.52 -0.36
CA GLN A 167 3.83 -20.31 0.81
C GLN A 167 4.41 -18.88 0.88
N ILE A 168 3.59 -17.90 0.52
CA ILE A 168 3.95 -16.48 0.63
C ILE A 168 3.59 -16.01 2.03
N ASN A 169 4.55 -15.37 2.71
CA ASN A 169 4.27 -14.70 3.99
C ASN A 169 3.61 -13.35 3.70
N PHE A 170 2.37 -13.15 4.13
CA PHE A 170 1.63 -11.90 3.93
C PHE A 170 0.97 -11.40 5.22
N THR A 171 0.57 -10.12 5.21
CA THR A 171 -0.28 -9.53 6.24
C THR A 171 -1.71 -9.37 5.73
N LYS A 172 -2.69 -9.44 6.65
CA LYS A 172 -4.11 -9.23 6.35
C LYS A 172 -4.48 -7.75 6.26
N VAL A 173 -3.63 -6.98 5.58
CA VAL A 173 -3.89 -5.60 5.19
C VAL A 173 -4.33 -5.61 3.74
N LEU A 174 -5.41 -4.89 3.43
CA LEU A 174 -6.04 -4.91 2.11
C LEU A 174 -5.88 -3.55 1.43
N ALA A 175 -5.37 -3.50 0.20
CA ALA A 175 -5.61 -2.36 -0.67
C ALA A 175 -6.86 -2.66 -1.52
N TYR A 176 -7.84 -1.75 -1.54
CA TYR A 176 -9.00 -1.94 -2.43
C TYR A 176 -8.60 -1.65 -3.88
N PRO A 177 -8.87 -2.54 -4.84
CA PRO A 177 -8.72 -2.24 -6.26
C PRO A 177 -9.42 -0.91 -6.62
N TYR A 178 -8.71 -0.04 -7.33
CA TYR A 178 -9.16 1.31 -7.70
C TYR A 178 -9.56 2.21 -6.52
N GLY A 179 -9.23 1.83 -5.29
CA GLY A 179 -9.66 2.50 -4.05
C GLY A 179 -11.17 2.43 -3.79
N LYS A 180 -11.88 1.46 -4.38
CA LYS A 180 -13.35 1.39 -4.34
C LYS A 180 -13.86 0.24 -3.49
N PHE A 181 -14.91 0.52 -2.74
CA PHE A 181 -15.70 -0.42 -1.95
C PHE A 181 -17.15 0.10 -1.90
N PRO A 182 -18.13 -0.70 -1.44
CA PRO A 182 -19.53 -0.26 -1.36
C PRO A 182 -19.70 1.07 -0.60
N LYS A 183 -20.43 2.03 -1.19
CA LYS A 183 -20.67 3.35 -0.59
C LYS A 183 -22.02 3.47 0.10
N ASP A 184 -23.00 2.68 -0.32
CA ASP A 184 -24.29 2.54 0.37
C ASP A 184 -24.03 2.14 1.83
N LYS A 185 -24.75 2.77 2.77
CA LYS A 185 -24.57 2.62 4.20
C LYS A 185 -24.72 1.17 4.66
N GLU A 186 -25.76 0.47 4.21
CA GLU A 186 -26.02 -0.90 4.67
C GLU A 186 -25.05 -1.89 4.01
N ARG A 187 -24.85 -1.83 2.68
CA ARG A 187 -23.83 -2.67 2.02
C ARG A 187 -22.43 -2.42 2.57
N LYS A 188 -22.06 -1.18 2.85
CA LYS A 188 -20.75 -0.84 3.45
C LYS A 188 -20.59 -1.45 4.84
N LYS A 189 -21.64 -1.39 5.67
CA LYS A 189 -21.64 -1.97 7.01
C LYS A 189 -21.46 -3.48 6.97
N GLU A 190 -22.20 -4.18 6.12
CA GLU A 190 -22.07 -5.63 5.98
C GLU A 190 -20.73 -6.03 5.35
N PHE A 191 -20.25 -5.26 4.37
CA PHE A 191 -18.91 -5.44 3.81
C PHE A 191 -17.82 -5.31 4.88
N PHE A 192 -17.87 -4.29 5.73
CA PHE A 192 -16.90 -4.10 6.82
C PHE A 192 -17.02 -5.16 7.92
N LYS A 193 -18.21 -5.68 8.19
CA LYS A 193 -18.38 -6.85 9.08
C LYS A 193 -17.72 -8.09 8.49
N MET A 194 -17.89 -8.33 7.19
CA MET A 194 -17.24 -9.44 6.48
C MET A 194 -15.72 -9.30 6.54
N LEU A 195 -15.15 -8.13 6.22
CA LEU A 195 -13.71 -7.89 6.34
C LEU A 195 -13.19 -8.22 7.76
N ASN A 196 -13.94 -7.82 8.79
CA ASN A 196 -13.59 -8.16 10.17
C ASN A 196 -13.65 -9.67 10.43
N ARG A 197 -14.70 -10.36 9.94
CA ARG A 197 -14.89 -11.81 10.12
C ARG A 197 -13.75 -12.62 9.52
N ILE A 198 -13.28 -12.26 8.32
CA ILE A 198 -12.16 -12.96 7.65
C ILE A 198 -10.77 -12.54 8.17
N GLY A 199 -10.73 -11.58 9.11
CA GLY A 199 -9.54 -11.16 9.83
C GLY A 199 -8.73 -10.05 9.15
N ILE A 200 -9.32 -9.25 8.26
CA ILE A 200 -8.66 -8.05 7.73
C ILE A 200 -8.39 -7.07 8.87
N VAL A 201 -7.12 -6.70 9.04
CA VAL A 201 -6.66 -5.79 10.10
C VAL A 201 -6.93 -4.34 9.73
N SER A 202 -6.59 -3.97 8.50
CA SER A 202 -6.89 -2.65 7.95
C SER A 202 -7.08 -2.72 6.43
N ALA A 203 -7.77 -1.74 5.87
CA ALA A 203 -8.00 -1.64 4.45
C ALA A 203 -7.84 -0.20 3.94
N LEU A 204 -7.20 -0.08 2.78
CA LEU A 204 -6.66 1.15 2.24
C LEU A 204 -7.38 1.58 0.97
N ARG A 205 -7.59 2.89 0.86
CA ARG A 205 -8.25 3.54 -0.27
C ARG A 205 -7.41 4.68 -0.83
N ILE A 206 -7.73 5.09 -2.05
CA ILE A 206 -7.23 6.32 -2.65
C ILE A 206 -7.99 7.50 -2.03
N GLY A 207 -7.33 8.20 -1.11
CA GLY A 207 -7.91 9.31 -0.36
C GLY A 207 -7.20 10.64 -0.59
N ASN A 208 -5.93 10.60 -1.00
CA ASN A 208 -5.04 11.75 -1.16
C ASN A 208 -5.07 12.65 0.08
N ASN A 209 -4.92 12.02 1.24
CA ASN A 209 -4.87 12.68 2.55
C ASN A 209 -3.95 11.91 3.50
N VAL A 210 -3.33 12.61 4.45
CA VAL A 210 -2.53 12.00 5.51
C VAL A 210 -3.45 11.22 6.46
N ALA A 211 -3.11 9.97 6.77
CA ALA A 211 -3.92 9.13 7.63
C ALA A 211 -3.73 9.52 9.10
N SER A 212 -4.82 9.57 9.87
CA SER A 212 -4.73 9.74 11.33
C SER A 212 -4.45 8.42 12.03
N TYR A 213 -3.58 8.44 13.04
CA TYR A 213 -3.26 7.27 13.85
C TYR A 213 -3.62 7.50 15.34
N PRO A 214 -4.16 6.49 16.04
CA PRO A 214 -4.56 5.17 15.56
C PRO A 214 -5.69 5.20 14.52
N PHE A 215 -5.78 4.17 13.66
CA PHE A 215 -6.77 4.11 12.58
C PHE A 215 -8.19 3.86 13.11
N LYS A 216 -8.90 4.91 13.53
CA LYS A 216 -10.31 4.81 13.96
C LYS A 216 -11.22 4.19 12.90
N LYS A 217 -11.01 4.56 11.64
CA LYS A 217 -11.66 3.96 10.46
C LYS A 217 -10.68 3.02 9.76
N ARG A 218 -10.34 1.90 10.41
CA ARG A 218 -9.30 0.97 9.92
C ARG A 218 -9.57 0.37 8.55
N PHE A 219 -10.82 0.37 8.07
CA PHE A 219 -11.18 -0.08 6.71
C PHE A 219 -11.32 1.06 5.69
N GLU A 220 -10.92 2.28 6.04
CA GLU A 220 -10.96 3.45 5.16
C GLU A 220 -9.66 4.27 5.27
N VAL A 221 -8.53 3.58 5.43
CA VAL A 221 -7.24 4.24 5.60
C VAL A 221 -6.84 4.93 4.30
N ASN A 222 -6.54 6.22 4.36
CA ASN A 222 -6.19 7.00 3.18
C ASN A 222 -4.74 6.75 2.78
N ARG A 223 -4.51 6.58 1.47
CA ARG A 223 -3.20 6.70 0.84
C ARG A 223 -3.09 7.97 0.01
N ILE A 224 -1.85 8.33 -0.29
CA ILE A 224 -1.45 9.46 -1.13
C ILE A 224 -0.89 8.87 -2.42
N ASP A 225 -1.54 9.15 -3.55
CA ASP A 225 -1.05 8.73 -4.86
C ASP A 225 0.27 9.42 -5.23
N ILE A 226 1.17 8.69 -5.87
CA ILE A 226 2.38 9.25 -6.48
C ILE A 226 2.35 8.91 -7.96
N LYS A 227 2.45 9.95 -8.80
CA LYS A 227 2.22 9.87 -10.24
C LYS A 227 3.50 10.20 -11.01
N TYR A 228 3.54 9.80 -12.28
CA TYR A 228 4.65 10.07 -13.20
C TYR A 228 5.14 11.52 -13.20
N GLY A 229 4.21 12.49 -13.25
CA GLY A 229 4.53 13.92 -13.32
C GLY A 229 4.88 14.57 -11.97
N ASP A 230 4.93 13.82 -10.86
CA ASP A 230 5.22 14.40 -9.55
C ASP A 230 6.71 14.73 -9.40
N SER A 231 7.07 15.99 -9.67
CA SER A 231 8.39 16.52 -9.29
C SER A 231 8.67 16.33 -7.80
N LEU A 232 9.95 16.36 -7.40
CA LEU A 232 10.33 16.31 -5.97
C LEU A 232 9.64 17.41 -5.14
N LYS A 233 9.38 18.59 -5.71
CA LYS A 233 8.61 19.66 -5.05
C LYS A 233 7.15 19.24 -4.81
N THR A 234 6.51 18.68 -5.83
CA THR A 234 5.13 18.16 -5.75
C THR A 234 5.03 17.03 -4.73
N PHE A 235 6.00 16.11 -4.74
CA PHE A 235 6.13 15.02 -3.79
C PHE A 235 6.17 15.53 -2.34
N LYS A 236 7.08 16.47 -2.02
CA LYS A 236 7.16 17.09 -0.69
C LYS A 236 5.85 17.77 -0.27
N TRP A 237 5.15 18.39 -1.24
CA TRP A 237 3.85 19.01 -0.98
C TRP A 237 2.78 17.96 -0.62
N LYS A 238 2.71 16.86 -1.37
CA LYS A 238 1.83 15.73 -1.07
C LYS A 238 2.13 15.12 0.30
N LEU A 239 3.40 14.98 0.70
CA LEU A 239 3.75 14.51 2.05
C LEU A 239 3.22 15.42 3.18
N LYS A 240 3.16 16.73 2.93
CA LYS A 240 2.70 17.71 3.92
C LYS A 240 1.17 17.78 4.00
N PHE A 241 0.49 17.76 2.86
CA PHE A 241 -0.94 18.10 2.76
C PHE A 241 -1.83 16.96 2.24
N GLY A 242 -1.24 15.86 1.81
CA GLY A 242 -1.90 14.68 1.23
C GLY A 242 -2.40 14.84 -0.20
N LYS A 243 -2.79 16.05 -0.61
CA LYS A 243 -3.21 16.39 -1.96
C LYS A 243 -2.41 17.58 -2.50
N THR A 244 -2.20 17.61 -3.80
CA THR A 244 -1.92 18.86 -4.51
C THR A 244 -3.23 19.66 -4.51
N LYS A 245 -3.18 20.94 -4.11
CA LYS A 245 -4.31 21.82 -4.43
C LYS A 245 -4.33 21.93 -5.96
N LEU A 246 -5.41 21.46 -6.58
CA LEU A 246 -5.91 22.05 -7.81
C LEU A 246 -6.85 23.17 -7.38
#